data_AF-A0A7X3YA83-F1
#
_entry.id   AF-A0A7X3YA83-F1
#
_cell.length_a   1.000
_cell.length_b   1.000
_cell.length_c   1.000
_cell.angle_alpha   90.00
_cell.angle_beta   90.00
_cell.angle_gamma   90.00
#
_symmetry.space_group_name_H-M   'P 1'
#
loop_
_entity.id
_entity.type
_entity.pdbx_description
1 polymer ?
#
loop_
_entity_poly.entity_id
_entity_poly.type
_entity_poly.pdbx_seq_one_letter_code
_entity_poly.pdbx_strand_id
1 'polypeptide(L)'
;MPALRNPVARAAACRIHAERRARERDCPVPVERLERLCRRMAPVFVRPGQTRYLLTVVGEGWRRQVVWDLDLDCVVTVYPAPDRKR
;
A
#
# COMPACT_ATOMS: atom_id res chain seq x y z
N MET A 1 8.34 11.67 20.64
CA MET A 1 8.59 10.81 19.46
C MET A 1 9.02 11.66 18.25
N PRO A 2 10.31 12.07 18.14
CA PRO A 2 10.76 12.99 17.09
C PRO A 2 10.98 12.34 15.71
N ALA A 3 11.01 11.01 15.62
CA ALA A 3 11.21 10.27 14.36
C ALA A 3 10.06 10.39 13.35
N LEU A 4 8.88 10.89 13.76
CA LEU A 4 7.69 11.03 12.91
C LEU A 4 7.64 12.34 12.09
N ARG A 5 8.57 13.28 12.32
CA ARG A 5 8.61 14.55 11.57
C ARG A 5 9.43 14.50 10.28
N ASN A 6 10.23 13.46 10.07
CA ASN A 6 10.99 13.28 8.83
C ASN A 6 10.16 12.42 7.84
N PRO A 7 9.69 12.98 6.70
CA PRO A 7 8.88 12.26 5.72
C PRO A 7 9.56 11.00 5.17
N VAL A 8 10.89 11.03 5.02
CA VAL A 8 11.68 9.90 4.50
C VAL A 8 11.72 8.76 5.53
N ALA A 9 11.94 9.08 6.80
CA ALA A 9 11.92 8.09 7.88
C ALA A 9 10.52 7.47 8.04
N ARG A 10 9.47 8.28 7.88
CA ARG A 10 8.07 7.83 7.92
C ARG A 10 7.76 6.87 6.77
N ALA A 11 8.14 7.21 5.54
CA ALA A 11 7.94 6.35 4.37
C ALA A 11 8.71 5.02 4.50
N ALA A 12 9.95 5.06 5.00
CA ALA A 12 10.73 3.86 5.26
C ALA A 12 10.06 2.96 6.32
N ALA A 13 9.56 3.54 7.41
CA ALA A 13 8.84 2.80 8.45
C ALA A 13 7.53 2.18 7.93
N CYS A 14 6.75 2.90 7.10
CA CYS A 14 5.57 2.35 6.44
C CYS A 14 5.93 1.13 5.60
N ARG A 15 6.95 1.24 4.74
CA ARG A 15 7.38 0.16 3.85
C ARG A 15 7.79 -1.08 4.64
N ILE A 16 8.61 -0.93 5.67
CA ILE A 16 9.01 -2.04 6.56
C ILE A 16 7.79 -2.68 7.20
N HIS A 17 6.83 -1.86 7.67
CA HIS A 17 5.60 -2.35 8.26
C HIS A 17 4.76 -3.15 7.26
N ALA A 18 4.52 -2.59 6.07
CA ALA A 18 3.73 -3.24 5.02
C ALA A 18 4.36 -4.55 4.55
N GLU A 19 5.69 -4.59 4.37
CA GLU A 19 6.42 -5.82 4.01
C GLU A 19 6.31 -6.87 5.10
N ARG A 20 6.45 -6.49 6.38
CA ARG A 20 6.27 -7.40 7.51
C ARG A 20 4.85 -7.99 7.52
N ARG A 21 3.82 -7.14 7.38
CA ARG A 21 2.41 -7.57 7.35
C ARG A 21 2.07 -8.44 6.14
N ALA A 22 2.73 -8.19 5.00
CA ALA A 22 2.61 -8.98 3.80
C ALA A 22 3.20 -10.39 4.00
N ARG A 23 4.38 -10.48 4.63
CA ARG A 23 5.02 -11.77 4.98
C ARG A 23 4.20 -12.57 5.99
N GLU A 24 3.69 -11.93 7.05
CA GLU A 24 2.79 -12.57 8.03
C GLU A 24 1.49 -13.13 7.42
N ARG A 25 1.16 -12.75 6.18
CA ARG A 25 -0.02 -13.19 5.42
C ARG A 25 0.33 -14.10 4.25
N ASP A 26 1.55 -14.61 4.19
CA ASP A 26 2.07 -15.41 3.07
C ASP A 26 1.90 -14.71 1.71
N CYS A 27 2.08 -13.39 1.70
CA CYS A 27 1.83 -12.53 0.55
C CYS A 27 3.01 -11.61 0.19
N PRO A 28 4.24 -12.13 0.01
CA PRO A 28 5.42 -11.31 -0.25
C PRO A 28 5.30 -10.59 -1.60
N VAL A 29 5.53 -9.28 -1.61
CA VAL A 29 5.53 -8.45 -2.81
C VAL A 29 6.48 -7.24 -2.66
N PRO A 30 6.99 -6.68 -3.77
CA PRO A 30 7.77 -5.45 -3.73
C PRO A 30 6.86 -4.25 -3.41
N VAL A 31 6.76 -3.89 -2.13
CA VAL A 31 5.90 -2.78 -1.65
C VAL A 31 6.22 -1.47 -2.37
N GLU A 32 7.49 -1.15 -2.60
CA GLU A 32 7.90 0.06 -3.33
C GLU A 32 7.25 0.18 -4.72
N ARG A 33 7.10 -0.94 -5.45
CA ARG A 33 6.43 -0.95 -6.76
C ARG A 33 4.93 -0.64 -6.60
N LEU A 34 4.29 -1.16 -5.55
CA LEU A 34 2.90 -0.86 -5.22
C LEU A 34 2.72 0.61 -4.85
N GLU A 35 3.59 1.18 -4.03
CA GLU A 35 3.52 2.59 -3.63
C GLU A 35 3.62 3.52 -4.84
N ARG A 36 4.57 3.25 -5.76
CA ARG A 36 4.68 4.02 -7.01
C ARG A 36 3.41 3.96 -7.86
N LEU A 37 2.78 2.79 -7.96
CA LEU A 37 1.52 2.64 -8.69
C LEU A 37 0.37 3.38 -7.99
N CYS A 38 0.26 3.28 -6.67
CA CYS A 38 -0.78 3.97 -5.90
C CYS A 38 -0.65 5.48 -6.03
N ARG A 39 0.57 6.04 -5.90
CA ARG A 39 0.83 7.48 -6.11
C ARG A 39 0.45 7.94 -7.51
N ARG A 40 0.81 7.16 -8.54
CA ARG A 40 0.47 7.49 -9.94
C ARG A 40 -1.04 7.49 -10.18
N MET A 41 -1.78 6.59 -9.53
CA MET A 41 -3.23 6.50 -9.69
C MET A 41 -4.01 7.44 -8.77
N ALA A 42 -3.42 7.96 -7.69
CA ALA A 42 -4.11 8.78 -6.69
C ALA A 42 -4.99 9.88 -7.30
N PRO A 43 -4.55 10.66 -8.30
CA PRO A 43 -5.38 11.71 -8.91
C PRO A 43 -6.70 11.23 -9.51
N VAL A 44 -6.83 9.93 -9.80
CA VAL A 44 -7.98 9.34 -10.50
C VAL A 44 -9.08 8.87 -9.54
N PHE A 45 -8.76 8.55 -8.28
CA PHE A 45 -9.71 7.91 -7.35
C PHE A 45 -9.84 8.60 -5.99
N VAL A 46 -9.08 9.67 -5.74
CA VAL A 46 -9.18 10.44 -4.48
C VAL A 46 -10.55 11.10 -4.36
N ARG A 47 -11.16 10.99 -3.19
CA ARG A 47 -12.44 11.62 -2.83
C ARG A 47 -12.25 12.57 -1.66
N PRO A 48 -12.96 13.72 -1.63
CA PRO A 48 -12.94 14.60 -0.46
C PRO A 48 -13.33 13.85 0.81
N GLY A 49 -12.60 14.09 1.90
CA GLY A 49 -12.87 13.50 3.21
C GLY A 49 -12.44 12.03 3.40
N GLN A 50 -11.88 11.38 2.37
CA GLN A 50 -11.37 10.01 2.47
C GLN A 50 -9.84 10.01 2.34
N THR A 51 -9.14 9.51 3.36
CA THR A 51 -7.67 9.43 3.37
C THR A 51 -7.15 8.00 3.21
N ARG A 52 -7.97 6.97 3.47
CA ARG A 52 -7.61 5.55 3.30
C ARG A 52 -8.38 4.86 2.19
N TYR A 53 -7.65 4.12 1.37
CA TYR A 53 -8.18 3.46 0.17
C TYR A 53 -7.76 2.00 0.15
N LEU A 54 -8.74 1.11 -0.02
CA LEU A 54 -8.50 -0.29 -0.36
C LEU A 54 -8.46 -0.41 -1.88
N LEU A 55 -7.27 -0.65 -2.42
CA LEU A 55 -7.03 -0.73 -3.86
C LEU A 55 -6.71 -2.17 -4.25
N THR A 56 -7.20 -2.61 -5.40
CA THR A 56 -6.72 -3.83 -6.03
C THR A 56 -5.67 -3.44 -7.06
N VAL A 57 -4.44 -3.87 -6.86
CA VAL A 57 -3.34 -3.66 -7.80
C VAL A 57 -3.11 -4.95 -8.59
N VAL A 58 -3.15 -4.83 -9.91
CA VAL A 58 -2.89 -5.93 -10.84
C VAL A 58 -1.54 -5.67 -11.51
N GLY A 59 -0.65 -6.66 -11.48
CA GLY A 59 0.59 -6.68 -12.23
C GLY A 59 0.67 -7.93 -13.10
N GLU A 60 1.77 -8.07 -13.84
CA GLU A 60 2.01 -9.24 -14.68
C GLU A 60 2.10 -10.51 -13.84
N GLY A 61 1.10 -11.38 -13.96
CA GLY A 61 1.04 -12.66 -13.24
C GLY A 61 0.67 -12.56 -11.75
N TRP A 62 0.28 -11.38 -11.25
CA TRP A 62 -0.12 -11.25 -9.85
C TRP A 62 -1.20 -10.20 -9.63
N ARG A 63 -1.97 -10.41 -8.56
CA ARG A 63 -3.02 -9.50 -8.11
C ARG A 63 -2.97 -9.38 -6.59
N ARG A 64 -3.02 -8.16 -6.07
CA ARG A 64 -2.98 -7.88 -4.63
C ARG A 64 -4.00 -6.84 -4.24
N GLN A 65 -4.46 -6.92 -3.01
CA GLN A 65 -5.19 -5.82 -2.37
C GLN A 65 -4.22 -5.05 -1.47
N VAL A 66 -4.30 -3.72 -1.49
CA VAL A 66 -3.44 -2.86 -0.67
C VAL A 66 -4.30 -1.82 0.03
N VAL A 67 -3.93 -1.48 1.25
CA VAL A 67 -4.45 -0.30 1.93
C VAL A 67 -3.44 0.82 1.75
N TRP A 68 -3.84 1.86 1.03
CA TRP A 68 -3.08 3.07 0.81
C TRP A 68 -3.62 4.17 1.71
N ASP A 69 -2.73 4.87 2.42
CA ASP A 69 -3.08 5.99 3.30
C ASP A 69 -2.45 7.27 2.72
N LEU A 70 -3.28 8.24 2.35
CA LEU A 70 -2.87 9.50 1.73
C LEU A 70 -2.20 10.47 2.72
N ASP A 71 -2.57 10.43 4.00
CA ASP A 71 -1.95 11.30 5.01
C ASP A 71 -0.49 10.87 5.26
N LEU A 72 -0.27 9.56 5.20
CA LEU A 72 1.04 8.94 5.30
C LEU A 72 1.79 8.91 3.96
N ASP A 73 1.06 8.99 2.84
CA ASP A 73 1.53 8.80 1.47
C ASP A 73 2.30 7.48 1.29
N CYS A 74 1.74 6.38 1.83
CA CYS A 74 2.38 5.06 1.87
C CYS A 74 1.38 3.88 1.83
N VAL A 75 1.85 2.70 1.41
CA VAL A 75 1.08 1.45 1.56
C VAL A 75 1.22 1.02 3.01
N VAL A 76 0.10 0.82 3.70
CA VAL A 76 0.07 0.43 5.11
C VAL A 76 0.02 -1.09 5.25
N THR A 77 -0.72 -1.78 4.39
CA THR A 77 -0.80 -3.24 4.41
C THR A 77 -1.10 -3.80 3.03
N VAL A 78 -0.69 -5.04 2.81
CA VAL A 78 -0.96 -5.82 1.61
C VAL A 78 -1.71 -7.09 2.00
N TYR A 79 -2.69 -7.45 1.18
CA TYR A 79 -3.46 -8.68 1.28
C TYR A 79 -3.34 -9.48 -0.02
N PRO A 80 -3.44 -10.82 0.05
CA PRO A 80 -3.76 -11.60 -1.13
C PRO A 80 -5.05 -11.06 -1.73
N ALA A 81 -5.09 -10.94 -3.06
CA ALA A 81 -6.35 -10.60 -3.69
C ALA A 81 -7.34 -11.75 -3.48
N PRO A 82 -8.62 -11.46 -3.22
CA PRO A 82 -9.62 -12.51 -3.15
C PRO A 82 -9.63 -13.27 -4.49
N ASP A 83 -9.57 -14.59 -4.41
CA ASP A 83 -9.82 -15.44 -5.57
C ASP A 83 -11.18 -15.04 -6.13
N ARG A 84 -11.21 -14.63 -7.40
CA ARG A 84 -12.46 -14.64 -8.15
C ARG A 84 -12.80 -16.10 -8.33
N LYS A 85 -13.48 -16.71 -7.35
CA LYS A 85 -14.22 -17.95 -7.62
C LYS A 85 -15.15 -17.63 -8.80
N ARG A 86 -14.96 -18.45 -9.84
CA ARG A 86 -15.66 -18.44 -11.12
C ARG A 86 -17.17 -18.29 -10.98
#